data_AF-A0A9W6ZA26-F1
#
_entry.id   AF-A0A9W6ZA26-F1
#
_cell.length_a   1.000
_cell.length_b   1.000
_cell.length_c   1.000
_cell.angle_alpha   90.00
_cell.angle_beta   90.00
_cell.angle_gamma   90.00
#
_symmetry.space_group_name_H-M   'P 1'
#
loop_
_entity.id
_entity.type
_entity.pdbx_description
1 polymer ?
#
loop_
_entity_poly.entity_id
_entity_poly.type
_entity_poly.pdbx_seq_one_letter_code
_entity_poly.pdbx_strand_id
1 'polypeptide(L)'
;MSSAEPKGKKQKKEEDDGIPLPDLSPVDFINLTSHSDAFGVDPIPVSWGHPNPMVRGPVICTIRHAAQRNAIGAHQGSYCVYTGLAVAAGKLNPEHMPDLKLTSPVFDIGPFPSWADPKKIASIDPFGHVVTDCYRSYLDKGYDIRPTIAVTKAHIDLPETREAMAAGRLKADGTVLLATGQSIVSKAAIEPVWYLPEVARRFGCTEAILRQSIFRMTNGMYPELITRPDLKIFLPPIGGLTIYIWGDPATIPDEDIPLTCRVHDECNGSDVFGSDICTCRPYMTHAIEECIKTAQAGGCGIVVYFRKEGRSLGEVTKYLVYNTRKRQEGGDSAEKYFNCTEQVAGVQDTRFQALMPDPLHFLGVTKIHNFISMSDMKYNAIVQTGIKIENRVEIPPELVPADAQVEITAKVFHGYNAGSSYKGIDMKDMKETKGREYAYEQPKEKQAAEYIVDDK
;
A
#
# COMPACT_ATOMS: atom_id res chain seq x y z
N MET A 1 -65.07 1.55 43.86
CA MET A 1 -64.47 1.57 42.51
C MET A 1 -63.02 1.96 42.68
N SER A 2 -62.13 0.97 42.81
CA SER A 2 -60.68 1.20 42.95
C SER A 2 -60.07 1.05 41.55
N SER A 3 -59.42 2.13 41.10
CA SER A 3 -58.80 2.28 39.78
C SER A 3 -57.58 1.38 39.65
N ALA A 4 -57.54 0.60 38.57
CA ALA A 4 -56.41 -0.24 38.19
C ALA A 4 -55.21 0.59 37.73
N GLU A 5 -54.02 0.31 38.28
CA GLU A 5 -52.72 0.76 37.76
C GLU A 5 -52.33 -0.05 36.49
N PRO A 6 -51.67 0.55 35.48
CA PRO A 6 -51.20 -0.20 34.33
C PRO A 6 -49.90 -0.95 34.69
N LYS A 7 -49.92 -2.26 34.43
CA LYS A 7 -48.77 -3.17 34.55
C LYS A 7 -47.56 -2.65 33.76
N GLY A 8 -46.41 -2.62 34.45
CA GLY A 8 -45.13 -2.24 33.88
C GLY A 8 -44.75 -3.03 32.63
N LYS A 9 -44.25 -2.31 31.62
CA LYS A 9 -43.51 -2.88 30.49
C LYS A 9 -42.35 -3.70 31.05
N LYS A 10 -42.34 -5.01 30.80
CA LYS A 10 -41.17 -5.86 30.98
C LYS A 10 -40.01 -5.23 30.19
N GLN A 11 -39.01 -4.70 30.89
CA GLN A 11 -37.69 -4.45 30.31
C GLN A 11 -37.22 -5.78 29.68
N LYS A 12 -36.92 -5.76 28.39
CA LYS A 12 -36.12 -6.81 27.75
C LYS A 12 -34.84 -6.92 28.59
N LYS A 13 -34.57 -8.11 29.16
CA LYS A 13 -33.21 -8.46 29.58
C LYS A 13 -32.37 -8.35 28.32
N GLU A 14 -31.51 -7.34 28.23
CA GLU A 14 -30.41 -7.35 27.27
C GLU A 14 -29.58 -8.59 27.59
N GLU A 15 -29.41 -9.47 26.60
CA GLU A 15 -28.43 -10.54 26.69
C GLU A 15 -27.06 -9.88 26.79
N ASP A 16 -26.30 -10.24 27.82
CA ASP A 16 -24.92 -9.80 27.99
C ASP A 16 -24.09 -10.41 26.86
N ASP A 17 -23.89 -9.64 25.79
CA ASP A 17 -23.13 -10.03 24.60
C ASP A 17 -21.60 -9.99 24.84
N GLY A 18 -21.17 -9.70 26.08
CA GLY A 18 -19.76 -9.62 26.48
C GLY A 18 -19.00 -8.41 25.93
N ILE A 19 -19.68 -7.50 25.22
CA ILE A 19 -19.08 -6.29 24.66
C ILE A 19 -19.26 -5.14 25.66
N PRO A 20 -18.19 -4.51 26.17
CA PRO A 20 -18.32 -3.38 27.08
C PRO A 20 -19.07 -2.21 26.41
N LEU A 21 -19.66 -1.31 27.20
CA LEU A 21 -20.22 -0.08 26.66
C LEU A 21 -19.07 0.84 26.20
N PRO A 22 -19.24 1.58 25.09
CA PRO A 22 -18.19 2.47 24.61
C PRO A 22 -17.93 3.60 25.61
N ASP A 23 -16.66 3.83 25.92
CA ASP A 23 -16.26 5.06 26.61
C ASP A 23 -16.33 6.22 25.60
N LEU A 24 -16.97 7.32 25.97
CA LEU A 24 -17.03 8.52 25.12
C LEU A 24 -16.22 9.63 25.79
N SER A 25 -15.11 9.99 25.15
CA SER A 25 -14.29 11.12 25.55
C SER A 25 -14.83 12.41 24.94
N PRO A 26 -15.06 13.46 25.74
CA PRO A 26 -15.47 14.77 25.21
C PRO A 26 -14.42 15.33 24.25
N VAL A 27 -14.86 15.89 23.12
CA VAL A 27 -13.94 16.49 22.13
C VAL A 27 -13.41 17.85 22.58
N ASP A 28 -14.04 18.46 23.59
CA ASP A 28 -13.68 19.78 24.13
C ASP A 28 -12.32 19.80 24.85
N PHE A 29 -11.76 18.64 25.19
CA PHE A 29 -10.46 18.51 25.84
C PHE A 29 -9.47 17.76 24.95
N ILE A 30 -8.25 18.29 24.84
CA ILE A 30 -7.15 17.58 24.18
C ILE A 30 -6.68 16.46 25.10
N ASN A 31 -7.06 15.24 24.78
CA ASN A 31 -6.58 14.06 25.50
C ASN A 31 -5.19 13.67 24.97
N LEU A 32 -4.16 13.86 25.80
CA LEU A 32 -2.81 13.44 25.47
C LEU A 32 -2.72 11.92 25.57
N THR A 33 -2.47 11.30 24.44
CA THR A 33 -2.43 9.84 24.30
C THR A 33 -1.22 9.17 24.95
N SER A 34 -0.29 9.97 25.48
CA SER A 34 1.06 9.58 25.88
C SER A 34 1.22 9.25 27.37
N HIS A 35 0.22 9.47 28.22
CA HIS A 35 0.37 9.25 29.66
C HIS A 35 0.12 7.78 30.04
N SER A 36 1.15 7.13 30.61
CA SER A 36 1.07 5.77 31.17
C SER A 36 0.12 5.66 32.36
N ASP A 37 -0.07 6.77 33.08
CA ASP A 37 -0.78 6.83 34.35
C ASP A 37 -2.19 7.41 34.21
N ALA A 38 -2.74 7.42 32.98
CA ALA A 38 -4.16 7.65 32.80
C ALA A 38 -4.93 6.48 33.46
N PHE A 39 -5.32 6.66 34.72
CA PHE A 39 -6.17 5.74 35.47
C PHE A 39 -7.40 5.38 34.62
N GLY A 40 -7.63 4.08 34.36
CA GLY A 40 -8.82 3.58 33.64
C GLY A 40 -8.62 3.14 32.18
N VAL A 41 -7.38 3.01 31.70
CA VAL A 41 -7.12 2.51 30.33
C VAL A 41 -7.20 0.98 30.30
N ASP A 42 -8.25 0.45 29.66
CA ASP A 42 -8.48 -0.97 29.40
C ASP A 42 -8.77 -1.14 27.89
N PRO A 43 -7.72 -1.19 27.04
CA PRO A 43 -7.90 -1.25 25.60
C PRO A 43 -8.58 -2.56 25.23
N ILE A 44 -9.52 -2.53 24.28
CA ILE A 44 -10.16 -3.77 23.81
C ILE A 44 -9.08 -4.69 23.23
N PRO A 45 -8.83 -5.88 23.81
CA PRO A 45 -7.74 -6.74 23.37
C PRO A 45 -7.94 -7.19 21.92
N VAL A 46 -6.84 -7.30 21.17
CA VAL A 46 -6.85 -7.86 19.81
C VAL A 46 -6.01 -9.12 19.73
N SER A 47 -6.64 -10.23 19.39
CA SER A 47 -5.98 -11.51 19.10
C SER A 47 -5.65 -11.59 17.61
N TRP A 48 -4.59 -10.89 17.20
CA TRP A 48 -4.20 -10.81 15.79
C TRP A 48 -4.00 -12.20 15.17
N GLY A 49 -4.60 -12.43 14.00
CA GLY A 49 -4.59 -13.73 13.32
C GLY A 49 -5.65 -14.73 13.83
N HIS A 50 -6.56 -14.35 14.73
CA HIS A 50 -7.66 -15.24 15.09
C HIS A 50 -8.71 -15.30 13.95
N PRO A 51 -9.19 -16.48 13.53
CA PRO A 51 -10.10 -16.63 12.36
C PRO A 51 -11.52 -16.12 12.62
N ASN A 52 -12.00 -16.17 13.86
CA ASN A 52 -13.28 -15.58 14.24
C ASN A 52 -13.07 -14.08 14.53
N PRO A 53 -13.72 -13.15 13.79
CA PRO A 53 -13.53 -11.71 13.97
C PRO A 53 -13.96 -11.23 15.37
N MET A 54 -15.02 -11.80 15.95
CA MET A 54 -15.48 -11.40 17.29
C MET A 54 -14.49 -11.77 18.40
N VAL A 55 -13.76 -12.88 18.23
CA VAL A 55 -12.70 -13.28 19.16
C VAL A 55 -11.39 -12.55 18.85
N ARG A 56 -11.13 -12.24 17.57
CA ARG A 56 -10.01 -11.40 17.17
C ARG A 56 -10.11 -10.01 17.77
N GLY A 57 -11.30 -9.41 17.77
CA GLY A 57 -11.55 -8.03 18.17
C GLY A 57 -11.38 -7.02 17.01
N PRO A 58 -12.13 -5.91 17.04
CA PRO A 58 -12.03 -4.85 16.05
C PRO A 58 -10.77 -3.99 16.22
N VAL A 59 -10.35 -3.31 15.16
CA VAL A 59 -9.30 -2.29 15.22
C VAL A 59 -9.92 -0.93 15.55
N ILE A 60 -9.59 -0.38 16.71
CA ILE A 60 -10.12 0.89 17.22
C ILE A 60 -8.96 1.88 17.37
N CYS A 61 -8.87 2.84 16.44
CA CYS A 61 -7.80 3.84 16.35
C CYS A 61 -8.35 5.27 16.50
N THR A 62 -9.43 5.43 17.28
CA THR A 62 -10.09 6.71 17.54
C THR A 62 -9.77 7.21 18.95
N ILE A 63 -9.71 8.53 19.12
CA ILE A 63 -9.54 9.17 20.43
C ILE A 63 -10.87 9.31 21.19
N ARG A 64 -12.00 9.04 20.53
CA ARG A 64 -13.32 9.05 21.17
C ARG A 64 -13.46 7.98 22.23
N HIS A 65 -12.80 6.85 22.01
CA HIS A 65 -12.76 5.70 22.91
C HIS A 65 -11.39 5.65 23.59
N ALA A 66 -11.03 6.69 24.34
CA ALA A 66 -9.67 6.89 24.81
C ALA A 66 -9.16 5.75 25.71
N ALA A 67 -10.02 5.18 26.55
CA ALA A 67 -9.70 4.02 27.37
C ALA A 67 -9.68 2.71 26.56
N GLN A 68 -10.55 2.59 25.55
CA GLN A 68 -10.82 1.33 24.85
C GLN A 68 -10.11 1.19 23.48
N ARG A 69 -9.47 2.25 22.97
CA ARG A 69 -8.66 2.21 21.75
C ARG A 69 -7.51 1.20 21.88
N ASN A 70 -7.28 0.44 20.82
CA ASN A 70 -6.29 -0.64 20.81
C ASN A 70 -5.22 -0.48 19.71
N ALA A 71 -5.22 0.66 19.03
CA ALA A 71 -4.25 1.01 18.00
C ALA A 71 -3.60 2.39 18.22
N ILE A 72 -2.40 2.52 17.65
CA ILE A 72 -1.62 3.76 17.57
C ILE A 72 -1.90 4.42 16.21
N GLY A 73 -1.88 5.75 16.14
CA GLY A 73 -2.07 6.49 14.89
C GLY A 73 -3.47 7.05 14.74
N ALA A 74 -3.99 7.04 13.51
CA ALA A 74 -5.34 7.50 13.21
C ALA A 74 -5.94 6.68 12.06
N HIS A 75 -7.27 6.58 12.03
CA HIS A 75 -7.98 6.13 10.82
C HIS A 75 -7.72 7.09 9.65
N GLN A 76 -7.98 6.64 8.42
CA GLN A 76 -7.81 7.42 7.18
C GLN A 76 -6.36 7.58 6.71
N GLY A 77 -5.42 6.83 7.28
CA GLY A 77 -4.00 6.82 6.86
C GLY A 77 -3.43 8.24 6.72
N SER A 78 -2.81 8.52 5.56
CA SER A 78 -2.24 9.85 5.25
C SER A 78 -3.26 10.98 5.15
N TYR A 79 -4.57 10.69 5.11
CA TYR A 79 -5.63 11.70 5.04
C TYR A 79 -6.04 12.26 6.39
N CYS A 80 -5.61 11.68 7.51
CA CYS A 80 -6.01 12.13 8.85
C CYS A 80 -5.64 13.60 9.12
N VAL A 81 -4.53 14.09 8.57
CA VAL A 81 -4.11 15.50 8.67
C VAL A 81 -5.07 16.43 7.91
N TYR A 82 -5.52 16.02 6.72
CA TYR A 82 -6.51 16.78 5.95
C TYR A 82 -7.88 16.78 6.63
N THR A 83 -8.26 15.68 7.27
CA THR A 83 -9.45 15.61 8.13
C THR A 83 -9.34 16.61 9.29
N GLY A 84 -8.18 16.69 9.95
CA GLY A 84 -7.90 17.72 10.96
C GLY A 84 -8.03 19.15 10.42
N LEU A 85 -7.51 19.42 9.22
CA LEU A 85 -7.68 20.71 8.54
C LEU A 85 -9.16 21.02 8.23
N ALA A 86 -9.93 20.02 7.80
CA ALA A 86 -11.35 20.18 7.52
C ALA A 86 -12.15 20.51 8.79
N VAL A 87 -11.80 19.90 9.93
CA VAL A 87 -12.37 20.24 11.25
C VAL A 87 -11.99 21.68 11.62
N ALA A 88 -10.71 22.06 11.53
CA ALA A 88 -10.25 23.41 11.84
C ALA A 88 -10.91 24.48 10.96
N ALA A 89 -11.19 24.15 9.70
CA ALA A 89 -11.90 25.01 8.75
C ALA A 89 -13.43 25.02 8.94
N GLY A 90 -13.98 24.32 9.94
CA GLY A 90 -15.42 24.21 10.19
C GLY A 90 -16.19 23.47 9.09
N LYS A 91 -15.50 22.68 8.26
CA LYS A 91 -16.09 21.91 7.14
C LYS A 91 -16.49 20.50 7.56
N LEU A 92 -15.97 20.01 8.67
CA LEU A 92 -16.31 18.71 9.23
C LEU A 92 -16.59 18.86 10.72
N ASN A 93 -17.73 18.33 11.18
CA ASN A 93 -17.99 18.22 12.62
C ASN A 93 -17.09 17.12 13.20
N PRO A 94 -16.20 17.40 14.15
CA PRO A 94 -15.34 16.39 14.76
C PRO A 94 -16.13 15.33 15.54
N GLU A 95 -17.38 15.63 15.94
CA GLU A 95 -18.31 14.71 16.59
C GLU A 95 -19.12 13.85 15.62
N HIS A 96 -19.06 14.12 14.31
CA HIS A 96 -19.76 13.29 13.31
C HIS A 96 -19.23 11.85 13.29
N MET A 97 -20.14 10.90 13.49
CA MET A 97 -19.91 9.48 13.29
C MET A 97 -20.44 9.08 11.91
N PRO A 98 -19.61 8.48 11.04
CA PRO A 98 -20.09 8.06 9.73
C PRO A 98 -21.14 6.94 9.87
N ASP A 99 -22.26 7.07 9.17
CA ASP A 99 -23.22 5.97 9.04
C ASP A 99 -22.71 4.97 7.99
N LEU A 100 -22.15 3.87 8.49
CA LEU A 100 -21.60 2.80 7.66
C LEU A 100 -22.64 1.72 7.32
N LYS A 101 -23.87 1.79 7.84
CA LYS A 101 -24.89 0.75 7.64
C LYS A 101 -25.36 0.65 6.18
N LEU A 102 -25.12 1.70 5.39
CA LEU A 102 -25.52 1.79 3.99
C LEU A 102 -24.42 1.40 3.00
N THR A 103 -23.29 0.87 3.47
CA THR A 103 -22.19 0.42 2.62
C THR A 103 -21.77 -1.02 2.94
N SER A 104 -21.41 -1.76 1.89
CA SER A 104 -20.89 -3.13 1.96
C SER A 104 -20.01 -3.42 0.74
N PRO A 105 -19.08 -4.39 0.82
CA PRO A 105 -18.34 -4.87 -0.34
C PRO A 105 -19.27 -5.31 -1.47
N VAL A 106 -18.94 -4.94 -2.71
CA VAL A 106 -19.76 -5.36 -3.88
C VAL A 106 -19.48 -6.80 -4.34
N PHE A 107 -18.55 -7.49 -3.69
CA PHE A 107 -18.28 -8.93 -3.82
C PHE A 107 -17.57 -9.42 -2.56
N ASP A 108 -17.70 -10.72 -2.28
CA ASP A 108 -17.07 -11.36 -1.14
C ASP A 108 -15.58 -11.65 -1.41
N ILE A 109 -14.77 -11.46 -0.37
CA ILE A 109 -13.36 -11.86 -0.35
C ILE A 109 -13.17 -12.64 0.94
N GLY A 110 -12.65 -13.87 0.83
CA GLY A 110 -12.35 -14.72 1.97
C GLY A 110 -13.57 -15.13 2.81
N PRO A 111 -13.35 -15.57 4.07
CA PRO A 111 -12.05 -15.67 4.73
C PRO A 111 -11.17 -16.77 4.14
N PHE A 112 -9.87 -16.50 4.03
CA PHE A 112 -8.88 -17.49 3.60
C PHE A 112 -8.02 -17.97 4.77
N PRO A 113 -7.42 -19.19 4.70
CA PRO A 113 -6.57 -19.70 5.77
C PRO A 113 -5.41 -18.77 6.16
N SER A 114 -4.90 -17.99 5.20
CA SER A 114 -3.85 -16.97 5.42
C SER A 114 -4.26 -15.88 6.41
N TRP A 115 -5.56 -15.58 6.57
CA TRP A 115 -6.05 -14.58 7.51
C TRP A 115 -5.93 -15.04 8.97
N ALA A 116 -5.90 -16.36 9.16
CA ALA A 116 -5.77 -17.01 10.46
C ALA A 116 -4.29 -17.23 10.88
N ASP A 117 -3.33 -16.80 10.06
CA ASP A 117 -1.90 -16.89 10.37
C ASP A 117 -1.33 -15.48 10.60
N PRO A 118 -0.99 -15.12 11.85
CA PRO A 118 -0.47 -13.79 12.18
C PRO A 118 0.87 -13.47 11.50
N LYS A 119 1.54 -14.47 10.91
CA LYS A 119 2.79 -14.28 10.16
C LYS A 119 2.55 -14.00 8.67
N LYS A 120 1.37 -14.31 8.12
CA LYS A 120 1.04 -14.13 6.69
C LYS A 120 0.58 -12.72 6.38
N ILE A 121 -0.21 -12.11 7.26
CA ILE A 121 -0.73 -10.75 7.08
C ILE A 121 -0.36 -9.89 8.30
N ALA A 122 0.42 -8.84 8.05
CA ALA A 122 1.01 -8.00 9.09
C ALA A 122 0.84 -6.49 8.86
N SER A 123 0.44 -6.07 7.67
CA SER A 123 0.40 -4.66 7.26
C SER A 123 -0.96 -4.18 6.74
N ILE A 124 -1.97 -5.04 6.78
CA ILE A 124 -3.37 -4.74 6.45
C ILE A 124 -4.29 -5.48 7.43
N ASP A 125 -5.49 -4.97 7.67
CA ASP A 125 -6.53 -5.66 8.45
C ASP A 125 -7.41 -6.48 7.49
N PRO A 126 -7.33 -7.83 7.48
CA PRO A 126 -8.11 -8.65 6.56
C PRO A 126 -9.62 -8.60 6.83
N PHE A 127 -10.08 -8.15 7.99
CA PHE A 127 -11.51 -7.93 8.26
C PHE A 127 -11.96 -6.48 7.97
N GLY A 128 -11.04 -5.64 7.49
CA GLY A 128 -11.27 -4.22 7.28
C GLY A 128 -12.33 -3.89 6.23
N HIS A 129 -12.69 -4.83 5.34
CA HIS A 129 -13.75 -4.66 4.33
C HIS A 129 -15.14 -5.08 4.82
N VAL A 130 -15.21 -5.88 5.89
CA VAL A 130 -16.46 -6.46 6.43
C VAL A 130 -16.77 -5.98 7.84
N VAL A 131 -16.25 -4.81 8.23
CA VAL A 131 -16.45 -4.23 9.57
C VAL A 131 -17.92 -4.16 9.97
N THR A 132 -18.80 -3.77 9.05
CA THR A 132 -20.25 -3.60 9.29
C THR A 132 -20.99 -4.92 9.50
N ASP A 133 -20.42 -6.03 9.02
CA ASP A 133 -20.96 -7.37 9.20
C ASP A 133 -20.36 -8.04 10.42
N CYS A 134 -19.03 -7.97 10.57
CA CYS A 134 -18.30 -8.60 11.66
C CYS A 134 -18.54 -7.93 13.02
N TYR A 135 -18.68 -6.60 13.06
CA TYR A 135 -18.69 -5.83 14.31
C TYR A 135 -19.98 -5.03 14.50
N ARG A 136 -21.10 -5.50 13.91
CA ARG A 136 -22.40 -4.83 14.01
C ARG A 136 -22.83 -4.55 15.45
N SER A 137 -22.61 -5.51 16.35
CA SER A 137 -22.92 -5.37 17.78
C SER A 137 -22.12 -4.25 18.46
N TYR A 138 -20.85 -4.07 18.10
CA TYR A 138 -20.05 -2.92 18.56
C TYR A 138 -20.60 -1.61 17.97
N LEU A 139 -20.87 -1.57 16.67
CA LEU A 139 -21.38 -0.37 16.00
C LEU A 139 -22.73 0.08 16.56
N ASP A 140 -23.65 -0.86 16.83
CA ASP A 140 -24.96 -0.58 17.43
C ASP A 140 -24.86 -0.04 18.86
N LYS A 141 -23.78 -0.38 19.59
CA LYS A 141 -23.46 0.19 20.90
C LYS A 141 -22.85 1.59 20.83
N GLY A 142 -22.38 2.03 19.66
CA GLY A 142 -21.80 3.36 19.45
C GLY A 142 -20.27 3.39 19.30
N TYR A 143 -19.62 2.25 19.06
CA TYR A 143 -18.18 2.21 18.77
C TYR A 143 -17.85 2.83 17.39
N ASP A 144 -16.81 3.67 17.32
CA ASP A 144 -16.20 4.22 16.10
C ASP A 144 -15.17 3.23 15.54
N ILE A 145 -15.67 2.21 14.84
CA ILE A 145 -14.84 1.25 14.11
C ILE A 145 -14.98 1.57 12.62
N ARG A 146 -13.87 1.94 11.97
CA ARG A 146 -13.87 2.36 10.57
C ARG A 146 -13.28 1.27 9.66
N PRO A 147 -13.91 0.99 8.51
CA PRO A 147 -13.32 0.14 7.47
C PRO A 147 -11.95 0.66 7.05
N THR A 148 -10.98 -0.23 6.99
CA THR A 148 -9.65 0.04 6.44
C THR A 148 -9.49 -0.52 5.03
N ILE A 149 -10.51 -1.24 4.53
CA ILE A 149 -10.58 -1.74 3.17
C ILE A 149 -11.96 -1.40 2.61
N ALA A 150 -12.01 -0.89 1.37
CA ALA A 150 -13.26 -0.67 0.66
C ALA A 150 -13.19 -1.31 -0.72
N VAL A 151 -14.21 -2.09 -1.08
CA VAL A 151 -14.26 -2.91 -2.28
C VAL A 151 -15.37 -2.45 -3.20
N THR A 152 -15.07 -2.23 -4.48
CA THR A 152 -16.05 -1.78 -5.48
C THR A 152 -15.71 -2.28 -6.89
N LYS A 153 -16.55 -1.96 -7.88
CA LYS A 153 -16.29 -2.21 -9.30
C LYS A 153 -16.11 -0.90 -10.05
N ALA A 154 -15.32 -0.90 -11.11
CA ALA A 154 -15.10 0.27 -11.94
C ALA A 154 -14.78 -0.13 -13.38
N HIS A 155 -14.88 0.83 -14.29
CA HIS A 155 -14.22 0.75 -15.59
C HIS A 155 -12.91 1.54 -15.52
N ILE A 156 -11.83 0.95 -16.02
CA ILE A 156 -10.55 1.63 -16.20
C ILE A 156 -10.37 1.96 -17.67
N ASP A 157 -9.96 3.19 -17.91
CA ASP A 157 -9.73 3.74 -19.23
C ASP A 157 -8.25 4.15 -19.35
N LEU A 158 -7.47 3.37 -20.12
CA LEU A 158 -6.06 3.65 -20.37
C LEU A 158 -5.81 3.78 -21.89
N PRO A 159 -5.08 4.82 -22.34
CA PRO A 159 -4.68 4.95 -23.74
C PRO A 159 -3.98 3.70 -24.28
N GLU A 160 -3.10 3.09 -23.49
CA GLU A 160 -2.32 1.91 -23.87
C GLU A 160 -3.19 0.69 -24.14
N THR A 161 -4.36 0.59 -23.50
CA THR A 161 -5.32 -0.47 -23.80
C THR A 161 -5.90 -0.30 -25.21
N ARG A 162 -6.20 0.95 -25.63
CA ARG A 162 -6.65 1.24 -27.00
C ARG A 162 -5.55 1.02 -28.02
N GLU A 163 -4.33 1.42 -27.70
CA GLU A 163 -3.16 1.19 -28.57
C GLU A 163 -2.91 -0.31 -28.76
N ALA A 164 -3.01 -1.11 -27.68
CA ALA A 164 -2.91 -2.56 -27.75
C ALA A 164 -4.04 -3.17 -28.62
N MET A 165 -5.26 -2.63 -28.54
CA MET A 165 -6.36 -3.04 -29.42
C MET A 165 -6.10 -2.67 -30.88
N ALA A 166 -5.64 -1.45 -31.15
CA ALA A 166 -5.32 -0.99 -32.51
C ALA A 166 -4.18 -1.81 -33.14
N ALA A 167 -3.20 -2.21 -32.33
CA ALA A 167 -2.11 -3.10 -32.73
C ALA A 167 -2.52 -4.59 -32.81
N GLY A 168 -3.77 -4.94 -32.49
CA GLY A 168 -4.28 -6.32 -32.51
C GLY A 168 -3.78 -7.22 -31.36
N ARG A 169 -3.10 -6.65 -30.36
CA ARG A 169 -2.59 -7.36 -29.18
C ARG A 169 -3.68 -7.66 -28.15
N LEU A 170 -4.73 -6.83 -28.12
CA LEU A 170 -5.94 -7.05 -27.34
C LEU A 170 -7.17 -7.06 -28.25
N LYS A 171 -8.19 -7.84 -27.88
CA LYS A 171 -9.48 -7.88 -28.55
C LYS A 171 -10.58 -7.70 -27.51
N ALA A 172 -11.57 -6.88 -27.81
CA ALA A 172 -12.72 -6.71 -26.92
C ALA A 172 -13.55 -8.01 -26.88
N ASP A 173 -13.95 -8.40 -25.67
CA ASP A 173 -14.85 -9.53 -25.40
C ASP A 173 -16.21 -9.07 -24.83
N GLY A 174 -16.32 -7.79 -24.46
CA GLY A 174 -17.53 -7.20 -23.88
C GLY A 174 -17.72 -7.49 -22.39
N THR A 175 -16.87 -8.35 -21.79
CA THR A 175 -16.95 -8.77 -20.39
C THR A 175 -15.77 -8.31 -19.55
N VAL A 176 -14.55 -8.43 -20.05
CA VAL A 176 -13.32 -7.94 -19.41
C VAL A 176 -12.86 -6.64 -20.07
N LEU A 177 -12.98 -6.56 -21.39
CA LEU A 177 -12.55 -5.44 -22.22
C LEU A 177 -13.68 -5.04 -23.18
N LEU A 178 -14.13 -3.79 -23.06
CA LEU A 178 -15.16 -3.21 -23.90
C LEU A 178 -14.58 -2.74 -25.23
N ALA A 179 -15.44 -2.64 -26.26
CA ALA A 179 -15.07 -2.13 -27.57
C ALA A 179 -14.52 -0.69 -27.55
N THR A 180 -14.82 0.08 -26.49
CA THR A 180 -14.30 1.44 -26.26
C THR A 180 -12.83 1.47 -25.81
N GLY A 181 -12.24 0.32 -25.47
CA GLY A 181 -10.94 0.20 -24.83
C GLY A 181 -10.96 0.28 -23.31
N GLN A 182 -12.13 0.45 -22.70
CA GLN A 182 -12.27 0.41 -21.25
C GLN A 182 -12.28 -1.05 -20.76
N SER A 183 -11.54 -1.33 -19.69
CA SER A 183 -11.58 -2.63 -19.03
C SER A 183 -12.44 -2.60 -17.78
N ILE A 184 -13.17 -3.67 -17.52
CA ILE A 184 -14.01 -3.82 -16.34
C ILE A 184 -13.17 -4.46 -15.23
N VAL A 185 -13.15 -3.83 -14.06
CA VAL A 185 -12.38 -4.32 -12.92
C VAL A 185 -13.18 -4.33 -11.64
N SER A 186 -12.84 -5.29 -10.80
CA SER A 186 -13.04 -5.21 -9.36
C SER A 186 -11.85 -4.49 -8.74
N LYS A 187 -12.06 -3.65 -7.71
CA LYS A 187 -10.98 -2.95 -7.02
C LYS A 187 -11.17 -2.90 -5.51
N ALA A 188 -10.06 -2.94 -4.77
CA ALA A 188 -10.02 -2.78 -3.33
C ALA A 188 -9.04 -1.68 -2.94
N ALA A 189 -9.51 -0.62 -2.28
CA ALA A 189 -8.65 0.38 -1.65
C ALA A 189 -8.33 -0.07 -0.23
N ILE A 190 -7.06 0.00 0.18
CA ILE A 190 -6.58 -0.54 1.45
C ILE A 190 -5.70 0.48 2.18
N GLU A 191 -6.08 0.78 3.42
CA GLU A 191 -5.27 1.52 4.38
C GLU A 191 -4.31 0.59 5.13
N PRO A 192 -3.09 1.05 5.46
CA PRO A 192 -2.13 0.24 6.18
C PRO A 192 -2.55 0.06 7.64
N VAL A 193 -2.56 -1.19 8.11
CA VAL A 193 -2.79 -1.56 9.51
C VAL A 193 -1.70 -2.54 9.93
N TRP A 194 -0.74 -2.04 10.71
CA TRP A 194 0.47 -2.78 11.03
C TRP A 194 0.34 -3.51 12.36
N TYR A 195 0.57 -4.82 12.34
CA TYR A 195 0.83 -5.61 13.54
C TYR A 195 2.32 -5.58 13.86
N LEU A 196 2.69 -4.72 14.81
CA LEU A 196 4.08 -4.34 15.09
C LEU A 196 5.01 -5.53 15.41
N PRO A 197 4.60 -6.58 16.15
CA PRO A 197 5.46 -7.73 16.42
C PRO A 197 5.91 -8.45 15.13
N GLU A 198 4.99 -8.68 14.21
CA GLU A 198 5.31 -9.38 12.95
C GLU A 198 6.05 -8.47 11.98
N VAL A 199 5.71 -7.17 11.92
CA VAL A 199 6.48 -6.20 11.14
C VAL A 199 7.93 -6.21 11.63
N ALA A 200 8.19 -6.10 12.93
CA ALA A 200 9.55 -6.13 13.46
C ALA A 200 10.31 -7.42 13.08
N ARG A 201 9.65 -8.57 13.19
CA ARG A 201 10.22 -9.87 12.78
C ARG A 201 10.62 -9.89 11.30
N ARG A 202 9.76 -9.38 10.41
CA ARG A 202 10.02 -9.30 8.96
C ARG A 202 11.17 -8.37 8.62
N PHE A 203 11.37 -7.33 9.43
CA PHE A 203 12.49 -6.40 9.31
C PHE A 203 13.77 -6.88 10.02
N GLY A 204 13.75 -8.07 10.63
CA GLY A 204 14.92 -8.63 11.32
C GLY A 204 15.34 -7.84 12.55
N CYS A 205 14.41 -7.10 13.18
CA CYS A 205 14.67 -6.30 14.37
C CYS A 205 13.69 -6.62 15.50
N THR A 206 13.94 -6.08 16.70
CA THR A 206 13.01 -6.21 17.83
C THR A 206 11.88 -5.19 17.71
N GLU A 207 10.72 -5.48 18.28
CA GLU A 207 9.58 -4.54 18.33
C GLU A 207 9.99 -3.19 18.95
N ALA A 208 10.84 -3.22 19.98
CA ALA A 208 11.38 -2.02 20.62
C ALA A 208 12.23 -1.16 19.66
N ILE A 209 13.13 -1.78 18.89
CA ILE A 209 13.97 -1.07 17.91
C ILE A 209 13.11 -0.50 16.79
N LEU A 210 12.11 -1.25 16.30
CA LEU A 210 11.17 -0.77 15.29
C LEU A 210 10.45 0.50 15.77
N ARG A 211 9.83 0.43 16.95
CA ARG A 211 9.09 1.54 17.56
C ARG A 211 9.96 2.77 17.78
N GLN A 212 11.14 2.59 18.38
CA GLN A 212 12.08 3.69 18.64
C GLN A 212 12.58 4.34 17.36
N SER A 213 12.88 3.55 16.33
CA SER A 213 13.32 4.06 15.03
C SER A 213 12.21 4.88 14.36
N ILE A 214 10.97 4.38 14.34
CA ILE A 214 9.82 5.12 13.79
C ILE A 214 9.63 6.42 14.56
N PHE A 215 9.50 6.36 15.89
CA PHE A 215 9.28 7.54 16.73
C PHE A 215 10.36 8.62 16.55
N ARG A 216 11.63 8.23 16.48
CA ARG A 216 12.74 9.18 16.24
C ARG A 216 12.67 9.79 14.85
N MET A 217 12.34 9.00 13.83
CA MET A 217 12.32 9.47 12.45
C MET A 217 11.07 10.27 12.09
N THR A 218 10.00 10.10 12.86
CA THR A 218 8.84 10.99 12.82
C THR A 218 8.99 12.20 13.75
N ASN A 219 10.21 12.50 14.20
CA ASN A 219 10.53 13.62 15.10
C ASN A 219 9.62 13.69 16.34
N GLY A 220 9.33 12.53 16.94
CA GLY A 220 8.52 12.41 18.15
C GLY A 220 7.01 12.31 17.93
N MET A 221 6.52 12.20 16.69
CA MET A 221 5.10 11.85 16.48
C MET A 221 4.80 10.46 17.03
N TYR A 222 3.56 10.27 17.51
CA TYR A 222 3.05 9.03 18.10
C TYR A 222 3.83 8.56 19.34
N PRO A 223 3.82 9.33 20.45
CA PRO A 223 4.50 8.93 21.69
C PRO A 223 4.11 7.54 22.21
N GLU A 224 2.91 7.05 21.87
CA GLU A 224 2.43 5.70 22.22
C GLU A 224 3.34 4.60 21.67
N LEU A 225 4.10 4.86 20.60
CA LEU A 225 5.12 3.92 20.13
C LEU A 225 6.12 3.59 21.26
N ILE A 226 6.38 4.54 22.15
CA ILE A 226 7.30 4.40 23.29
C ILE A 226 6.54 4.12 24.59
N THR A 227 5.48 4.87 24.87
CA THR A 227 4.81 4.87 26.17
C THR A 227 3.74 3.78 26.33
N ARG A 228 3.30 3.17 25.21
CA ARG A 228 2.23 2.15 25.18
C ARG A 228 2.68 0.87 24.47
N PRO A 229 3.57 0.08 25.10
CA PRO A 229 4.04 -1.20 24.55
C PRO A 229 2.93 -2.26 24.50
N ASP A 230 1.83 -2.07 25.21
CA ASP A 230 0.62 -2.89 25.19
C ASP A 230 -0.15 -2.78 23.86
N LEU A 231 -0.12 -1.61 23.19
CA LEU A 231 -0.78 -1.41 21.91
C LEU A 231 0.03 -2.02 20.76
N LYS A 232 -0.37 -3.18 20.23
CA LYS A 232 0.39 -3.90 19.19
C LYS A 232 0.06 -3.51 17.76
N ILE A 233 -0.94 -2.65 17.55
CA ILE A 233 -1.42 -2.25 16.24
C ILE A 233 -1.06 -0.78 15.98
N PHE A 234 -0.59 -0.49 14.78
CA PHE A 234 -0.26 0.86 14.33
C PHE A 234 -0.89 1.13 12.98
N LEU A 235 -1.63 2.23 12.85
CA LEU A 235 -2.13 2.75 11.58
C LEU A 235 -1.20 3.91 11.17
N PRO A 236 -0.10 3.63 10.43
CA PRO A 236 0.82 4.67 10.01
C PRO A 236 0.14 5.63 9.03
N PRO A 237 0.40 6.95 9.11
CA PRO A 237 -0.16 7.96 8.22
C PRO A 237 0.53 7.98 6.84
N ILE A 238 0.75 6.82 6.24
CA ILE A 238 1.46 6.66 4.95
C ILE A 238 0.46 6.38 3.82
N GLY A 239 0.96 6.39 2.58
CA GLY A 239 0.18 5.98 1.42
C GLY A 239 -0.31 4.54 1.55
N GLY A 240 -1.60 4.33 1.28
CA GLY A 240 -2.19 3.00 1.20
C GLY A 240 -1.84 2.27 -0.11
N LEU A 241 -2.68 1.32 -0.47
CA LEU A 241 -2.56 0.58 -1.73
C LEU A 241 -3.93 0.34 -2.36
N THR A 242 -3.92 0.07 -3.66
CA THR A 242 -5.13 -0.33 -4.40
C THR A 242 -4.86 -1.62 -5.14
N ILE A 243 -5.77 -2.58 -5.02
CA ILE A 243 -5.79 -3.80 -5.81
C ILE A 243 -6.75 -3.58 -6.98
N TYR A 244 -6.31 -3.89 -8.19
CA TYR A 244 -7.16 -4.00 -9.38
C TYR A 244 -7.20 -5.44 -9.85
N ILE A 245 -8.40 -5.94 -10.12
CA ILE A 245 -8.67 -7.35 -10.44
C ILE A 245 -9.46 -7.40 -11.75
N TRP A 246 -8.92 -8.12 -12.73
CA TRP A 246 -9.59 -8.48 -13.99
C TRP A 246 -10.02 -9.94 -13.93
N GLY A 247 -11.28 -10.23 -14.26
CA GLY A 247 -11.87 -11.55 -14.10
C GLY A 247 -12.66 -11.69 -12.80
N ASP A 248 -12.94 -12.93 -12.39
CA ASP A 248 -13.71 -13.24 -11.17
C ASP A 248 -12.78 -13.36 -9.95
N PRO A 249 -12.88 -12.47 -8.93
CA PRO A 249 -12.07 -12.57 -7.72
C PRO A 249 -12.21 -13.90 -6.96
N ALA A 250 -13.34 -14.61 -7.11
CA ALA A 250 -13.58 -15.88 -6.41
C ALA A 250 -12.65 -17.02 -6.89
N THR A 251 -12.06 -16.89 -8.08
CA THR A 251 -11.17 -17.92 -8.65
C THR A 251 -9.72 -17.76 -8.23
N ILE A 252 -9.34 -16.61 -7.64
CA ILE A 252 -7.95 -16.28 -7.25
C ILE A 252 -7.28 -17.36 -6.36
N PRO A 253 -7.97 -17.99 -5.38
CA PRO A 253 -7.35 -19.01 -4.53
C PRO A 253 -7.12 -20.37 -5.21
N ASP A 254 -7.70 -20.61 -6.38
CA ASP A 254 -7.60 -21.88 -7.10
C ASP A 254 -6.27 -21.97 -7.86
N GLU A 255 -5.40 -22.92 -7.47
CA GLU A 255 -4.08 -23.10 -8.10
C GLU A 255 -4.15 -23.65 -9.54
N ASP A 256 -5.30 -24.19 -9.96
CA ASP A 256 -5.50 -24.73 -11.31
C ASP A 256 -5.99 -23.64 -12.30
N ILE A 257 -6.43 -22.49 -11.79
CA ILE A 257 -6.88 -21.35 -12.60
C ILE A 257 -5.71 -20.38 -12.83
N PRO A 258 -5.41 -20.01 -14.09
CA PRO A 258 -4.30 -19.10 -14.38
C PRO A 258 -4.42 -17.76 -13.67
N LEU A 259 -3.35 -17.36 -12.99
CA LEU A 259 -3.24 -16.08 -12.30
C LEU A 259 -2.04 -15.28 -12.81
N THR A 260 -2.31 -14.12 -13.40
CA THR A 260 -1.29 -13.14 -13.77
C THR A 260 -1.27 -12.03 -12.73
N CYS A 261 -0.08 -11.71 -12.21
CA CYS A 261 0.07 -10.77 -11.10
C CYS A 261 1.21 -9.78 -11.33
N ARG A 262 0.96 -8.53 -10.95
CA ARG A 262 1.98 -7.47 -10.81
C ARG A 262 1.82 -6.80 -9.46
N VAL A 263 2.95 -6.65 -8.77
CA VAL A 263 3.04 -5.76 -7.62
C VAL A 263 3.85 -4.52 -8.01
N HIS A 264 3.20 -3.37 -8.00
CA HIS A 264 3.70 -2.09 -8.50
C HIS A 264 3.95 -1.11 -7.36
N ASP A 265 5.09 -0.43 -7.40
CA ASP A 265 5.37 0.69 -6.51
C ASP A 265 5.15 1.98 -7.32
N GLU A 266 4.40 2.91 -6.75
CA GLU A 266 4.06 4.20 -7.34
C GLU A 266 5.27 4.93 -7.91
N CYS A 267 5.07 5.47 -9.11
CA CYS A 267 6.01 6.36 -9.77
C CYS A 267 5.20 7.44 -10.50
N ASN A 268 4.75 8.47 -9.78
CA ASN A 268 3.88 9.54 -10.25
C ASN A 268 4.28 10.10 -11.62
N GLY A 269 5.55 10.51 -11.77
CA GLY A 269 6.07 11.05 -13.03
C GLY A 269 5.95 10.09 -14.23
N SER A 270 6.10 8.77 -14.03
CA SER A 270 5.96 7.79 -15.10
C SER A 270 4.50 7.37 -15.26
N ASP A 271 3.87 6.91 -14.18
CA ASP A 271 2.53 6.34 -14.16
C ASP A 271 1.47 7.34 -14.66
N VAL A 272 1.52 8.59 -14.18
CA VAL A 272 0.53 9.63 -14.53
C VAL A 272 0.94 10.38 -15.78
N PHE A 273 2.19 10.84 -15.85
CA PHE A 273 2.64 11.80 -16.87
C PHE A 273 3.48 11.20 -18.00
N GLY A 274 3.75 9.88 -17.99
CA GLY A 274 4.43 9.20 -19.08
C GLY A 274 5.91 9.52 -19.21
N SER A 275 6.59 9.86 -18.09
CA SER A 275 8.06 10.05 -18.09
C SER A 275 8.78 8.84 -18.67
N ASP A 276 9.71 9.10 -19.58
CA ASP A 276 10.53 8.13 -20.33
C ASP A 276 11.84 7.74 -19.63
N ILE A 277 12.12 8.32 -18.44
CA ILE A 277 13.37 8.11 -17.67
C ILE A 277 13.42 6.73 -16.99
N CYS A 278 12.25 6.09 -16.84
CA CYS A 278 12.16 4.79 -16.15
C CYS A 278 11.10 3.89 -16.77
N THR A 279 11.14 2.62 -16.38
CA THR A 279 10.28 1.55 -16.91
C THR A 279 9.03 1.29 -16.07
N CYS A 280 8.70 2.16 -15.10
CA CYS A 280 7.56 1.96 -14.19
C CYS A 280 6.23 1.82 -14.94
N ARG A 281 5.80 2.84 -15.71
CA ARG A 281 4.56 2.78 -16.48
C ARG A 281 4.59 1.69 -17.56
N PRO A 282 5.66 1.51 -18.36
CA PRO A 282 5.75 0.41 -19.32
C PRO A 282 5.50 -0.97 -18.70
N TYR A 283 6.06 -1.26 -17.53
CA TYR A 283 5.79 -2.53 -16.83
C TYR A 283 4.35 -2.62 -16.33
N MET A 284 3.78 -1.52 -15.85
CA MET A 284 2.40 -1.47 -15.37
C MET A 284 1.40 -1.71 -16.50
N THR A 285 1.57 -1.04 -17.63
CA THR A 285 0.66 -1.15 -18.79
C THR A 285 0.78 -2.52 -19.46
N HIS A 286 2.00 -3.06 -19.58
CA HIS A 286 2.21 -4.44 -20.01
C HIS A 286 1.54 -5.44 -19.06
N ALA A 287 1.66 -5.25 -17.74
CA ALA A 287 1.00 -6.11 -16.78
C ALA A 287 -0.53 -6.07 -16.88
N ILE A 288 -1.12 -4.89 -17.11
CA ILE A 288 -2.56 -4.73 -17.31
C ILE A 288 -3.00 -5.48 -18.57
N GLU A 289 -2.26 -5.38 -19.66
CA GLU A 289 -2.53 -6.14 -20.88
C GLU A 289 -2.50 -7.66 -20.65
N GLU A 290 -1.48 -8.18 -19.97
CA GLU A 290 -1.40 -9.60 -19.64
C GLU A 290 -2.49 -10.05 -18.66
N CYS A 291 -2.88 -9.18 -17.71
CA CYS A 291 -4.01 -9.41 -16.82
C CYS A 291 -5.32 -9.53 -17.59
N ILE A 292 -5.57 -8.64 -18.55
CA ILE A 292 -6.75 -8.69 -19.43
C ILE A 292 -6.76 -9.99 -20.22
N LYS A 293 -5.65 -10.35 -20.90
CA LYS A 293 -5.55 -11.60 -21.67
C LYS A 293 -5.83 -12.84 -20.81
N THR A 294 -5.27 -12.87 -19.61
CA THR A 294 -5.47 -13.98 -18.66
C THR A 294 -6.93 -14.10 -18.25
N ALA A 295 -7.56 -12.97 -17.90
CA ALA A 295 -8.97 -12.94 -17.53
C ALA A 295 -9.89 -13.36 -18.70
N GLN A 296 -9.60 -12.93 -19.92
CA GLN A 296 -10.33 -13.33 -21.13
C GLN A 296 -10.23 -14.82 -21.43
N ALA A 297 -9.11 -15.45 -21.05
CA ALA A 297 -8.89 -16.89 -21.18
C ALA A 297 -9.52 -17.72 -20.04
N GLY A 298 -10.31 -17.10 -19.15
CA GLY A 298 -10.95 -17.77 -18.01
C GLY A 298 -10.10 -17.79 -16.73
N GLY A 299 -8.95 -17.12 -16.72
CA GLY A 299 -8.13 -16.91 -15.52
C GLY A 299 -8.49 -15.63 -14.75
N CYS A 300 -7.55 -15.15 -13.96
CA CYS A 300 -7.65 -13.87 -13.25
C CYS A 300 -6.36 -13.04 -13.42
N GLY A 301 -6.50 -11.71 -13.45
CA GLY A 301 -5.39 -10.76 -13.48
C GLY A 301 -5.42 -9.85 -12.26
N ILE A 302 -4.28 -9.61 -11.62
CA ILE A 302 -4.17 -8.74 -10.45
C ILE A 302 -3.03 -7.73 -10.63
N VAL A 303 -3.33 -6.45 -10.39
CA VAL A 303 -2.32 -5.41 -10.18
C VAL A 303 -2.49 -4.82 -8.79
N VAL A 304 -1.49 -4.99 -7.93
CA VAL A 304 -1.43 -4.34 -6.62
C VAL A 304 -0.57 -3.08 -6.74
N TYR A 305 -1.19 -1.91 -6.59
CA TYR A 305 -0.55 -0.60 -6.68
C TYR A 305 -0.27 -0.03 -5.30
N PHE A 306 0.99 -0.04 -4.87
CA PHE A 306 1.43 0.54 -3.60
C PHE A 306 1.81 2.01 -3.77
N ARG A 307 1.29 2.88 -2.90
CA ARG A 307 1.65 4.31 -2.89
C ARG A 307 2.98 4.56 -2.16
N LYS A 308 4.06 4.07 -2.78
CA LYS A 308 5.44 4.07 -2.28
C LYS A 308 6.38 4.74 -3.28
N GLU A 309 6.20 6.03 -3.49
CA GLU A 309 7.01 6.83 -4.41
C GLU A 309 8.52 6.78 -4.10
N GLY A 310 9.34 6.75 -5.15
CA GLY A 310 10.79 6.95 -5.04
C GLY A 310 11.49 5.91 -4.18
N ARG A 311 11.08 4.63 -4.28
CA ARG A 311 11.59 3.54 -3.40
C ARG A 311 11.31 3.75 -1.92
N SER A 312 10.25 4.50 -1.58
CA SER A 312 9.92 4.96 -0.23
C SER A 312 10.79 6.12 0.30
N LEU A 313 11.55 6.80 -0.57
CA LEU A 313 12.29 8.02 -0.23
C LEU A 313 11.54 9.32 -0.59
N GLY A 314 10.41 9.18 -1.29
CA GLY A 314 9.61 10.32 -1.76
C GLY A 314 10.12 10.96 -3.06
N GLU A 315 9.26 11.79 -3.64
CA GLU A 315 9.47 12.39 -4.97
C GLU A 315 10.62 13.40 -5.00
N VAL A 316 10.78 14.20 -3.94
CA VAL A 316 11.86 15.20 -3.85
C VAL A 316 13.23 14.53 -3.94
N THR A 317 13.47 13.51 -3.12
CA THR A 317 14.73 12.74 -3.12
C THR A 317 14.99 12.10 -4.48
N LYS A 318 13.94 11.52 -5.10
CA LYS A 318 14.02 10.97 -6.45
C LYS A 318 14.48 12.01 -7.48
N TYR A 319 13.94 13.23 -7.44
CA TYR A 319 14.35 14.29 -8.36
C TYR A 319 15.76 14.79 -8.08
N LEU A 320 16.19 14.85 -6.82
CA LEU A 320 17.59 15.13 -6.48
C LEU A 320 18.53 14.07 -7.07
N VAL A 321 18.17 12.78 -6.99
CA VAL A 321 18.93 11.69 -7.63
C VAL A 321 18.97 11.86 -9.16
N TYR A 322 17.86 12.21 -9.80
CA TYR A 322 17.84 12.49 -11.24
C TYR A 322 18.71 13.68 -11.63
N ASN A 323 18.72 14.74 -10.83
CA ASN A 323 19.59 15.88 -11.07
C ASN A 323 21.08 15.50 -10.94
N THR A 324 21.43 14.70 -9.93
CA THR A 324 22.80 14.17 -9.76
C THR A 324 23.21 13.30 -10.94
N ARG A 325 22.32 12.40 -11.40
CA ARG A 325 22.54 11.57 -12.59
C ARG A 325 22.83 12.39 -13.84
N LYS A 326 22.14 13.51 -14.03
CA LYS A 326 22.30 14.36 -15.22
C LYS A 326 23.54 15.25 -15.15
N ARG A 327 23.87 15.79 -13.97
CA ARG A 327 24.94 16.79 -13.79
C ARG A 327 26.33 16.19 -13.58
N GLN A 328 26.43 14.89 -13.38
CA GLN A 328 27.74 14.25 -13.25
C GLN A 328 28.56 14.37 -14.54
N GLU A 329 29.89 14.40 -14.39
CA GLU A 329 30.79 14.40 -15.53
C GLU A 329 30.53 13.17 -16.44
N GLY A 330 30.32 13.43 -17.72
CA GLY A 330 29.96 12.42 -18.72
C GLY A 330 28.46 12.18 -18.90
N GLY A 331 27.60 12.89 -18.17
CA GLY A 331 26.13 12.82 -18.26
C GLY A 331 25.51 11.60 -17.57
N ASP A 332 24.23 11.35 -17.83
CA ASP A 332 23.52 10.19 -17.28
C ASP A 332 24.00 8.89 -17.97
N SER A 333 24.50 7.94 -17.18
CA SER A 333 25.07 6.68 -17.68
C SER A 333 24.67 5.50 -16.81
N ALA A 334 24.59 4.32 -17.41
CA ALA A 334 24.22 3.09 -16.69
C ALA A 334 25.25 2.76 -15.59
N GLU A 335 26.55 2.94 -15.87
CA GLU A 335 27.66 2.72 -14.94
C GLU A 335 27.51 3.43 -13.58
N LYS A 336 26.97 4.64 -13.57
CA LYS A 336 26.88 5.47 -12.36
C LYS A 336 25.49 5.42 -11.69
N TYR A 337 24.55 4.66 -12.25
CA TYR A 337 23.13 4.68 -11.86
C TYR A 337 22.89 4.47 -10.35
N PHE A 338 23.50 3.44 -9.75
CA PHE A 338 23.31 3.14 -8.32
C PHE A 338 24.10 4.08 -7.40
N ASN A 339 25.28 4.54 -7.83
CA ASN A 339 26.14 5.44 -7.06
C ASN A 339 25.45 6.79 -6.77
N CYS A 340 24.72 7.34 -7.75
CA CYS A 340 23.98 8.59 -7.54
C CYS A 340 22.89 8.47 -6.46
N THR A 341 22.27 7.29 -6.34
CA THR A 341 21.24 7.07 -5.31
C THR A 341 21.88 7.05 -3.92
N GLU A 342 22.97 6.31 -3.77
CA GLU A 342 23.73 6.23 -2.52
C GLU A 342 24.29 7.59 -2.09
N GLN A 343 24.83 8.38 -3.02
CA GLN A 343 25.35 9.71 -2.75
C GLN A 343 24.30 10.69 -2.21
N VAL A 344 23.05 10.59 -2.67
CA VAL A 344 21.97 11.52 -2.28
C VAL A 344 21.18 11.01 -1.07
N ALA A 345 20.88 9.71 -1.04
CA ALA A 345 20.01 9.12 -0.03
C ALA A 345 20.76 8.38 1.10
N GLY A 346 22.08 8.18 0.97
CA GLY A 346 22.89 7.39 1.91
C GLY A 346 22.67 5.88 1.81
N VAL A 347 21.81 5.42 0.89
CA VAL A 347 21.39 4.04 0.70
C VAL A 347 21.01 3.83 -0.77
N GLN A 348 21.27 2.63 -1.30
CA GLN A 348 20.90 2.30 -2.68
C GLN A 348 19.41 1.93 -2.81
N ASP A 349 18.81 1.39 -1.75
CA ASP A 349 17.41 0.93 -1.74
C ASP A 349 16.84 0.84 -0.33
N THR A 350 15.65 1.42 -0.10
CA THR A 350 14.89 1.34 1.16
C THR A 350 13.54 0.67 1.00
N ARG A 351 13.30 -0.04 -0.11
CA ARG A 351 11.99 -0.63 -0.40
C ARG A 351 11.60 -1.66 0.66
N PHE A 352 10.44 -1.44 1.25
CA PHE A 352 9.80 -2.31 2.23
C PHE A 352 9.08 -3.50 1.57
N GLN A 353 9.80 -4.33 0.81
CA GLN A 353 9.19 -5.45 0.08
C GLN A 353 8.69 -6.58 0.98
N ALA A 354 9.18 -6.65 2.22
CA ALA A 354 8.70 -7.62 3.20
C ALA A 354 7.20 -7.49 3.54
N LEU A 355 6.57 -6.35 3.23
CA LEU A 355 5.12 -6.14 3.41
C LEU A 355 4.30 -6.37 2.13
N MET A 356 4.95 -6.49 0.98
CA MET A 356 4.27 -6.67 -0.31
C MET A 356 3.38 -7.91 -0.44
N PRO A 357 3.69 -9.06 0.19
CA PRO A 357 2.88 -10.26 0.03
C PRO A 357 1.50 -10.18 0.70
N ASP A 358 1.30 -9.27 1.65
CA ASP A 358 0.08 -9.20 2.47
C ASP A 358 -1.22 -9.04 1.66
N PRO A 359 -1.34 -8.12 0.69
CA PRO A 359 -2.52 -8.06 -0.17
C PRO A 359 -2.73 -9.32 -1.01
N LEU A 360 -1.68 -10.08 -1.33
CA LEU A 360 -1.81 -11.36 -2.04
C LEU A 360 -2.38 -12.44 -1.11
N HIS A 361 -1.86 -12.51 0.13
CA HIS A 361 -2.43 -13.37 1.18
C HIS A 361 -3.87 -12.99 1.52
N PHE A 362 -4.21 -11.71 1.51
CA PHE A 362 -5.58 -11.23 1.68
C PHE A 362 -6.53 -11.76 0.61
N LEU A 363 -6.07 -11.88 -0.64
CA LEU A 363 -6.83 -12.47 -1.74
C LEU A 363 -6.76 -14.01 -1.80
N GLY A 364 -6.07 -14.66 -0.84
CA GLY A 364 -5.96 -16.12 -0.78
C GLY A 364 -4.97 -16.71 -1.80
N VAL A 365 -4.11 -15.90 -2.39
CA VAL A 365 -3.13 -16.35 -3.39
C VAL A 365 -2.13 -17.31 -2.77
N THR A 366 -2.03 -18.52 -3.32
CA THR A 366 -0.97 -19.50 -3.00
C THR A 366 -0.04 -19.79 -4.18
N LYS A 367 -0.48 -19.48 -5.40
CA LYS A 367 0.27 -19.67 -6.65
C LYS A 367 0.02 -18.52 -7.63
N ILE A 368 1.09 -18.05 -8.27
CA ILE A 368 1.06 -17.08 -9.36
C ILE A 368 1.64 -17.78 -10.60
N HIS A 369 0.85 -17.84 -11.67
CA HIS A 369 1.29 -18.45 -12.92
C HIS A 369 2.23 -17.52 -13.68
N ASN A 370 1.85 -16.25 -13.83
CA ASN A 370 2.65 -15.24 -14.53
C ASN A 370 2.90 -14.03 -13.64
N PHE A 371 4.13 -13.88 -13.15
CA PHE A 371 4.55 -12.71 -12.38
C PHE A 371 5.27 -11.70 -13.27
N ILE A 372 4.64 -10.55 -13.51
CA ILE A 372 5.18 -9.52 -14.40
C ILE A 372 6.19 -8.67 -13.63
N SER A 373 7.46 -9.07 -13.61
CA SER A 373 8.50 -8.36 -12.85
C SER A 373 9.91 -8.86 -13.15
N MET A 374 10.83 -7.91 -13.34
CA MET A 374 12.27 -8.17 -13.30
C MET A 374 12.90 -8.09 -11.89
N SER A 375 12.14 -7.71 -10.86
CA SER A 375 12.70 -7.42 -9.53
C SER A 375 12.82 -8.67 -8.66
N ASP A 376 14.05 -9.06 -8.35
CA ASP A 376 14.33 -10.17 -7.43
C ASP A 376 13.86 -9.88 -6.01
N MET A 377 13.96 -8.63 -5.54
CA MET A 377 13.42 -8.25 -4.24
C MET A 377 11.92 -8.52 -4.11
N LYS A 378 11.13 -8.24 -5.17
CA LYS A 378 9.69 -8.52 -5.17
C LYS A 378 9.42 -10.02 -5.23
N TYR A 379 10.11 -10.72 -6.12
CA TYR A 379 10.00 -12.18 -6.27
C TYR A 379 10.33 -12.90 -4.96
N ASN A 380 11.49 -12.60 -4.37
CA ASN A 380 11.96 -13.23 -3.14
C ASN A 380 11.01 -12.96 -1.98
N ALA A 381 10.53 -11.71 -1.82
CA ALA A 381 9.57 -11.38 -0.76
C ALA A 381 8.28 -12.21 -0.86
N ILE A 382 7.76 -12.41 -2.08
CA ILE A 382 6.55 -13.21 -2.32
C ILE A 382 6.82 -14.70 -2.02
N VAL A 383 7.85 -15.28 -2.63
CA VAL A 383 8.16 -16.71 -2.49
C VAL A 383 8.53 -17.10 -1.06
N GLN A 384 9.26 -16.25 -0.33
CA GLN A 384 9.60 -16.48 1.08
C GLN A 384 8.38 -16.58 2.00
N THR A 385 7.23 -16.04 1.60
CA THR A 385 5.97 -16.19 2.34
C THR A 385 5.15 -17.42 1.92
N GLY A 386 5.70 -18.28 1.05
CA GLY A 386 5.10 -19.55 0.64
C GLY A 386 4.19 -19.46 -0.59
N ILE A 387 4.17 -18.33 -1.31
CA ILE A 387 3.45 -18.21 -2.59
C ILE A 387 4.37 -18.73 -3.70
N LYS A 388 3.90 -19.70 -4.48
CA LYS A 388 4.64 -20.25 -5.63
C LYS A 388 4.56 -19.27 -6.81
N ILE A 389 5.64 -19.10 -7.54
CA ILE A 389 5.65 -18.36 -8.81
C ILE A 389 6.18 -19.30 -9.89
N GLU A 390 5.39 -19.55 -10.94
CA GLU A 390 5.81 -20.41 -12.05
C GLU A 390 6.67 -19.66 -13.06
N ASN A 391 6.12 -18.57 -13.62
CA ASN A 391 6.79 -17.81 -14.67
C ASN A 391 7.06 -16.38 -14.19
N ARG A 392 8.24 -15.88 -14.50
CA ARG A 392 8.55 -14.45 -14.44
C ARG A 392 8.54 -13.90 -15.86
N VAL A 393 7.64 -12.97 -16.12
CA VAL A 393 7.46 -12.39 -17.46
C VAL A 393 8.22 -11.06 -17.51
N GLU A 394 9.12 -10.97 -18.50
CA GLU A 394 9.90 -9.77 -18.80
C GLU A 394 9.06 -8.74 -19.56
N ILE A 395 9.45 -7.46 -19.48
CA ILE A 395 8.84 -6.46 -20.35
C ILE A 395 9.37 -6.63 -21.79
N PRO A 396 8.51 -6.59 -22.82
CA PRO A 396 8.95 -6.60 -24.21
C PRO A 396 9.90 -5.42 -24.52
N PRO A 397 11.05 -5.63 -25.20
CA PRO A 397 12.03 -4.58 -25.50
C PRO A 397 11.47 -3.35 -26.21
N GLU A 398 10.48 -3.54 -27.08
CA GLU A 398 9.81 -2.47 -27.82
C GLU A 398 8.97 -1.54 -26.94
N LEU A 399 8.63 -1.96 -25.72
CA LEU A 399 7.92 -1.13 -24.74
C LEU A 399 8.86 -0.35 -23.83
N VAL A 400 10.17 -0.58 -23.89
CA VAL A 400 11.16 0.13 -23.06
C VAL A 400 11.51 1.47 -23.72
N PRO A 401 11.24 2.63 -23.08
CA PRO A 401 11.62 3.92 -23.61
C PRO A 401 13.14 4.05 -23.77
N ALA A 402 13.59 4.86 -24.73
CA ALA A 402 15.00 5.03 -25.03
C ALA A 402 15.83 5.50 -23.81
N ASP A 403 15.33 6.48 -23.04
CA ASP A 403 16.05 7.01 -21.87
C ASP A 403 16.05 6.01 -20.69
N ALA A 404 15.03 5.14 -20.63
CA ALA A 404 14.94 4.07 -19.64
C ALA A 404 15.90 2.90 -19.91
N GLN A 405 16.57 2.85 -21.07
CA GLN A 405 17.63 1.88 -21.33
C GLN A 405 18.78 2.01 -20.34
N VAL A 406 19.08 3.23 -19.87
CA VAL A 406 20.06 3.47 -18.79
C VAL A 406 19.70 2.66 -17.54
N GLU A 407 18.42 2.67 -17.15
CA GLU A 407 17.93 1.92 -15.99
C GLU A 407 17.97 0.41 -16.23
N ILE A 408 17.50 -0.05 -17.40
CA ILE A 408 17.45 -1.48 -17.73
C ILE A 408 18.87 -2.05 -17.77
N THR A 409 19.78 -1.43 -18.53
CA THR A 409 21.18 -1.86 -18.64
C THR A 409 21.84 -1.96 -17.26
N ALA A 410 21.71 -0.92 -16.43
CA ALA A 410 22.26 -0.93 -15.08
C ALA A 410 21.71 -2.10 -14.24
N LYS A 411 20.39 -2.30 -14.25
CA LYS A 411 19.76 -3.37 -13.47
C LYS A 411 20.18 -4.75 -13.94
N VAL A 412 20.15 -5.02 -15.25
CA VAL A 412 20.51 -6.34 -15.77
C VAL A 412 21.97 -6.66 -15.51
N PHE A 413 22.87 -5.68 -15.70
CA PHE A 413 24.29 -5.84 -15.40
C PHE A 413 24.53 -6.20 -13.93
N HIS A 414 23.80 -5.57 -13.01
CA HIS A 414 23.85 -5.88 -11.57
C HIS A 414 23.04 -7.13 -11.17
N GLY A 415 22.66 -7.97 -12.14
CA GLY A 415 22.12 -9.30 -11.90
C GLY A 415 20.60 -9.38 -11.75
N TYR A 416 19.86 -8.30 -12.04
CA TYR A 416 18.40 -8.37 -12.04
C TYR A 416 17.91 -9.32 -13.13
N ASN A 417 17.01 -10.24 -12.78
CA ASN A 417 16.42 -11.16 -13.75
C ASN A 417 15.44 -10.44 -14.67
N ALA A 418 15.97 -9.92 -15.78
CA ALA A 418 15.23 -9.24 -16.82
C ALA A 418 14.69 -10.18 -17.90
N GLY A 419 14.89 -11.50 -17.78
CA GLY A 419 14.46 -12.49 -18.79
C GLY A 419 15.48 -12.71 -19.91
N SER A 420 15.05 -13.37 -20.98
CA SER A 420 15.92 -13.82 -22.07
C SER A 420 16.25 -12.73 -23.08
N SER A 421 15.33 -11.77 -23.26
CA SER A 421 15.47 -10.68 -24.21
C SER A 421 16.58 -9.68 -23.85
N TYR A 422 17.05 -9.70 -22.60
CA TYR A 422 18.09 -8.80 -22.09
C TYR A 422 19.36 -9.56 -21.66
N LYS A 423 19.51 -10.84 -22.00
CA LYS A 423 20.73 -11.61 -21.68
C LYS A 423 21.93 -11.06 -22.46
N GLY A 424 23.09 -11.07 -21.80
CA GLY A 424 24.38 -10.75 -22.44
C GLY A 424 24.84 -9.31 -22.29
N ILE A 425 24.11 -8.46 -21.54
CA ILE A 425 24.56 -7.12 -21.19
C ILE A 425 25.89 -7.19 -20.42
N ASP A 426 26.91 -6.52 -20.94
CA ASP A 426 28.28 -6.57 -20.42
C ASP A 426 28.81 -5.19 -19.97
N MET A 427 30.10 -5.14 -19.60
CA MET A 427 30.75 -3.89 -19.18
C MET A 427 30.89 -2.85 -20.30
N LYS A 428 30.87 -3.28 -21.56
CA LYS A 428 30.88 -2.36 -22.70
C LYS A 428 29.52 -1.69 -22.81
N ASP A 429 28.43 -2.43 -22.69
CA ASP A 429 27.07 -1.89 -22.71
C ASP A 429 26.84 -0.88 -21.57
N MET A 430 27.38 -1.15 -20.37
CA MET A 430 27.34 -0.23 -19.22
C MET A 430 28.00 1.14 -19.49
N LYS A 431 29.05 1.16 -20.32
CA LYS A 431 29.79 2.39 -20.69
C LYS A 431 29.17 3.13 -21.87
N GLU A 432 28.59 2.38 -22.81
CA GLU A 432 28.01 2.93 -24.04
C GLU A 432 26.58 3.43 -23.84
N THR A 433 25.82 2.84 -22.92
CA THR A 433 24.44 3.25 -22.64
C THR A 433 24.41 4.58 -21.90
N LYS A 434 23.95 5.63 -22.61
CA LYS A 434 23.81 6.99 -22.10
C LYS A 434 22.38 7.50 -22.24
N GLY A 435 21.97 8.33 -21.28
CA GLY A 435 20.73 9.07 -21.34
C GLY A 435 20.80 10.21 -22.36
N ARG A 436 19.64 10.80 -22.67
CA ARG A 436 19.54 11.92 -23.60
C ARG A 436 20.31 13.15 -23.09
N GLU A 437 21.02 13.82 -24.00
CA GLU A 437 21.59 15.15 -23.75
C GLU A 437 20.49 16.21 -23.76
N TYR A 438 20.46 17.09 -22.75
CA TYR A 438 19.49 18.17 -22.66
C TYR A 438 20.12 19.47 -23.17
N ALA A 439 19.50 20.11 -24.15
CA ALA A 439 19.98 21.35 -24.77
C ALA A 439 20.00 22.58 -23.83
N TYR A 440 19.52 22.45 -22.58
CA TYR A 440 19.32 23.57 -21.66
C TYR A 440 20.49 23.85 -20.69
N GLU A 441 21.57 23.07 -20.74
CA GLU A 441 22.73 23.25 -19.87
C GLU A 441 23.95 23.75 -20.65
N GLN A 442 23.95 25.04 -21.01
CA GLN A 442 25.19 25.79 -20.87
C GLN A 442 25.12 26.50 -19.51
N PRO A 443 25.87 26.05 -18.49
CA PRO A 443 26.05 26.87 -17.31
C PRO A 443 26.67 28.18 -17.78
N LYS A 444 26.00 29.33 -17.54
CA LYS A 444 26.75 30.58 -17.43
C LYS A 444 27.82 30.33 -16.38
N GLU A 445 29.08 30.53 -16.76
CA GLU A 445 30.24 30.39 -15.88
C GLU A 445 29.88 30.92 -14.49
N LYS A 446 29.96 30.05 -13.48
CA LYS A 446 29.94 30.50 -12.10
C LYS A 446 31.17 31.39 -11.93
N GLN A 447 31.00 32.70 -12.00
CA GLN A 447 31.94 33.63 -11.38
C GLN A 447 32.04 33.19 -9.92
N ALA A 448 33.22 32.70 -9.54
CA ALA A 448 33.55 32.44 -8.17
C ALA A 448 33.38 33.76 -7.41
N ALA A 449 32.32 33.87 -6.62
CA ALA A 449 32.25 34.88 -5.58
C ALA A 449 33.27 34.46 -4.51
N GLU A 450 34.46 35.06 -4.56
CA GLU A 450 35.41 35.04 -3.46
C GLU A 450 34.68 35.57 -2.23
N TYR A 451 34.40 34.68 -1.27
CA TYR A 451 34.07 35.08 0.08
C TYR A 451 35.35 35.65 0.70
N ILE A 452 35.53 36.96 0.59
CA ILE A 452 36.46 37.71 1.42
C ILE A 452 35.88 37.64 2.85
N VAL A 453 36.54 36.87 3.69
CA VAL A 453 36.38 36.94 5.14
C VAL A 453 37.17 38.18 5.59
N ASP A 454 36.46 39.27 5.84
CA ASP A 454 37.04 40.44 6.50
C ASP A 454 37.14 40.12 8.00
N ASP A 455 38.35 39.89 8.48
CA ASP A 455 38.69 39.86 9.91
C ASP A 455 38.59 41.29 10.48
N LYS A 456 37.59 41.53 11.34
CA LYS A 456 37.60 42.62 12.34
C LYS A 456 36.90 42.22 13.63
#